data_AF-A0A151QVL2-F1
#
_entry.id   AF-A0A151QVL2-F1
#
_cell.length_a   1.000
_cell.length_b   1.000
_cell.length_c   1.000
_cell.angle_alpha   90.00
_cell.angle_beta   90.00
_cell.angle_gamma   90.00
#
_symmetry.space_group_name_H-M   'P 1'
#
loop_
_entity.id
_entity.type
_entity.pdbx_description
1 polymer ?
#
loop_
_entity_poly.entity_id
_entity_poly.type
_entity_poly.pdbx_seq_one_letter_code
_entity_poly.pdbx_strand_id
1 'polypeptide(L)'
;LLTHGFKPSASDHSLFLKHSASSITILLIYVDDIILAGNNLAEITSITLLLDSTFKIKNLGDLKYFLGLEVAYTSSSIHLCQHKYTLDLLSDNGMLVSRPSSTPMDYSTRLHVISDSTLSDPSIYRRLVGRLIYLTTTRPDITYAVHHLS
;
A
#
# COMPACT_ATOMS: atom_id res chain seq x y z
N LEU A 1 1.30 21.67 -13.37
CA LEU A 1 1.82 21.46 -11.99
C LEU A 1 2.96 22.42 -11.64
N LEU A 2 4.11 22.34 -12.31
CA LEU A 2 5.27 23.21 -12.03
C LEU A 2 4.93 24.71 -12.17
N THR A 3 4.22 25.06 -13.25
CA THR A 3 3.71 26.42 -13.50
C THR A 3 2.70 26.91 -12.46
N HIS A 4 2.14 25.99 -11.65
CA HIS A 4 1.15 26.28 -10.62
C HIS A 4 1.75 26.22 -9.19
N GLY A 5 3.09 26.22 -9.11
CA GLY A 5 3.83 26.31 -7.85
C GLY A 5 4.12 24.98 -7.16
N PHE A 6 3.78 23.84 -7.78
CA PHE A 6 4.20 22.53 -7.28
C PHE A 6 5.66 22.26 -7.63
N LYS A 7 6.38 21.62 -6.71
CA LYS A 7 7.76 21.17 -6.90
C LYS A 7 7.81 19.65 -6.72
N PRO A 8 8.52 18.91 -7.58
CA PRO A 8 8.72 17.47 -7.36
C PRO A 8 9.53 17.27 -6.07
N SER A 9 9.23 16.20 -5.36
CA SER A 9 10.01 15.78 -4.21
C SER A 9 11.36 15.24 -4.66
N ALA A 10 12.41 15.51 -3.88
CA ALA A 10 13.73 14.94 -4.12
C ALA A 10 13.76 13.43 -3.84
N SER A 11 12.89 12.95 -2.95
CA SER A 11 12.83 11.54 -2.55
C SER A 11 11.95 10.68 -3.46
N ASP A 12 11.02 11.30 -4.19
CA ASP A 12 10.07 10.59 -5.04
C ASP A 12 9.61 11.48 -6.20
N HIS A 13 9.90 11.07 -7.43
CA HIS A 13 9.53 11.83 -8.64
C HIS A 13 8.04 11.85 -8.93
N SER A 14 7.27 10.94 -8.33
CA SER A 14 5.82 10.89 -8.43
C SER A 14 5.11 11.82 -7.42
N LEU A 15 5.85 12.32 -6.44
CA LEU A 15 5.35 13.17 -5.37
C LEU A 15 5.64 14.64 -5.67
N PHE A 16 4.60 15.46 -5.67
CA PHE A 16 4.68 16.90 -5.88
C PHE A 16 4.17 17.64 -4.66
N LEU A 17 4.91 18.67 -4.25
CA LEU A 17 4.64 19.45 -3.06
C LEU A 17 4.46 20.92 -3.42
N LYS A 18 3.41 21.53 -2.90
CA LYS A 18 3.21 22.98 -2.87
C LYS A 18 3.11 23.39 -1.42
N HIS A 19 4.08 24.18 -0.97
CA HIS A 19 4.21 24.59 0.42
C HIS A 19 4.22 26.12 0.52
N SER A 20 3.46 26.65 1.47
CA SER A 20 3.45 28.05 1.90
C SER A 20 3.67 28.13 3.41
N ALA A 21 3.70 29.32 4.00
CA ALA A 21 3.91 29.47 5.44
C ALA A 21 2.83 28.79 6.30
N SER A 22 1.60 28.66 5.79
CA SER A 22 0.45 28.10 6.53
C SER A 22 -0.24 26.94 5.81
N SER A 23 0.11 26.68 4.55
CA SER A 23 -0.54 25.63 3.76
C SER A 23 0.45 24.65 3.16
N ILE A 24 0.03 23.39 3.14
CA ILE A 24 0.70 22.32 2.42
C ILE A 24 -0.32 21.61 1.54
N THR A 25 0.07 21.36 0.29
CA THR A 25 -0.66 20.53 -0.64
C THR A 25 0.31 19.56 -1.28
N ILE A 26 -0.06 18.28 -1.20
CA ILE A 26 0.71 17.14 -1.64
C ILE A 26 -0.11 16.48 -2.74
N LEU A 27 0.54 16.20 -3.86
CA LEU A 27 -0.04 15.53 -5.01
C LEU A 27 0.87 14.35 -5.34
N LEU A 28 0.35 13.14 -5.18
CA LEU A 28 1.05 11.89 -5.55
C LEU A 28 0.40 11.33 -6.81
N ILE A 29 1.22 11.01 -7.83
CA ILE A 29 0.76 10.46 -9.11
C ILE A 29 1.24 9.01 -9.23
N TYR A 30 0.33 8.05 -9.19
CA TYR A 30 0.68 6.65 -9.38
C TYR A 30 -0.02 6.07 -10.60
N VAL A 31 0.71 5.96 -11.72
CA VAL A 31 0.17 5.51 -13.01
C VAL A 31 -1.07 6.34 -13.37
N ASP A 32 -2.28 5.77 -13.25
CA ASP A 32 -3.56 6.42 -13.59
C ASP A 32 -4.26 7.06 -12.37
N ASP A 33 -3.78 6.78 -11.15
CA ASP A 33 -4.36 7.27 -9.90
C ASP A 33 -3.64 8.54 -9.41
N ILE A 34 -4.40 9.50 -8.91
CA ILE A 34 -3.88 10.73 -8.30
C ILE A 34 -4.41 10.84 -6.88
N ILE A 35 -3.51 10.98 -5.91
CA ILE A 35 -3.86 11.28 -4.53
C ILE A 35 -3.52 12.74 -4.23
N LEU A 36 -4.50 13.45 -3.67
CA LEU A 36 -4.34 14.79 -3.15
C LEU A 36 -4.48 14.78 -1.63
N ALA A 37 -3.54 15.40 -0.94
CA ALA A 37 -3.59 15.59 0.50
C ALA A 37 -3.15 17.01 0.85
N GLY A 38 -3.67 17.58 1.93
CA GLY A 38 -3.29 18.91 2.35
C GLY A 38 -4.23 19.50 3.39
N ASN A 39 -3.83 20.64 3.93
CA ASN A 39 -4.60 21.35 4.96
C ASN A 39 -5.43 22.54 4.41
N ASN A 40 -5.41 22.75 3.09
CA ASN A 40 -6.15 23.82 2.43
C ASN A 40 -7.11 23.23 1.38
N LEU A 41 -8.39 23.10 1.75
CA LEU A 41 -9.41 22.51 0.90
C LEU A 41 -9.69 23.33 -0.38
N ALA A 42 -9.52 24.66 -0.32
CA ALA A 42 -9.70 25.53 -1.49
C ALA A 42 -8.61 25.27 -2.54
N GLU A 43 -7.36 25.08 -2.11
CA GLU A 43 -6.25 24.69 -2.98
C GLU A 43 -6.49 23.28 -3.57
N ILE A 44 -6.91 22.31 -2.76
CA ILE A 44 -7.26 20.95 -3.21
C ILE A 44 -8.37 21.00 -4.28
N THR A 45 -9.40 21.81 -4.05
CA THR A 45 -10.50 21.98 -5.02
C THR A 45 -10.00 22.61 -6.31
N SER A 46 -9.17 23.65 -6.20
CA SER A 46 -8.61 24.37 -7.35
C SER A 46 -7.74 23.46 -8.22
N ILE A 47 -6.86 22.66 -7.60
CA ILE A 47 -6.00 21.72 -8.35
C ILE A 47 -6.81 20.57 -8.94
N THR A 48 -7.86 20.09 -8.26
CA THR A 48 -8.76 19.07 -8.80
C THR A 48 -9.46 19.54 -10.06
N LEU A 49 -9.99 20.78 -10.06
CA LEU A 49 -10.62 21.38 -11.24
C LEU A 49 -9.63 21.59 -12.39
N LEU A 50 -8.39 22.01 -12.08
CA LEU A 50 -7.34 22.15 -13.09
C LEU A 50 -7.04 20.80 -13.76
N LEU A 51 -6.84 19.76 -12.95
CA LEU A 51 -6.56 18.41 -13.44
C LEU A 51 -7.73 17.87 -14.28
N ASP A 52 -8.97 18.08 -13.85
CA ASP A 52 -10.15 17.64 -14.61
C ASP A 52 -10.30 18.39 -15.94
N SER A 53 -10.05 19.69 -15.95
CA SER A 53 -10.11 20.47 -17.19
C SER A 53 -9.07 20.01 -18.22
N THR A 54 -7.91 19.54 -17.76
CA THR A 54 -6.77 19.15 -18.63
C THR A 54 -6.83 17.69 -19.05
N PHE A 55 -7.11 16.79 -18.10
CA PHE A 55 -6.97 15.34 -18.27
C PHE A 55 -8.30 14.58 -18.21
N LYS A 56 -9.42 15.24 -17.89
CA LYS A 56 -10.74 14.61 -17.67
C LYS A 56 -10.65 13.51 -16.61
N ILE A 57 -10.43 13.93 -15.37
CA ILE A 57 -10.28 13.00 -14.24
C ILE A 57 -11.63 12.78 -13.55
N LYS A 58 -11.79 11.62 -12.93
CA LYS A 58 -12.93 11.34 -12.08
C LYS A 58 -12.54 11.55 -10.63
N ASN A 59 -13.23 12.46 -9.93
CA ASN A 59 -13.09 12.56 -8.49
C ASN A 59 -13.82 11.39 -7.80
N LEU A 60 -13.08 10.58 -7.05
CA LEU A 60 -13.61 9.43 -6.30
C LEU A 60 -13.99 9.77 -4.85
N GLY A 61 -13.78 11.02 -4.42
CA GLY A 61 -14.00 11.47 -3.05
C GLY A 61 -12.82 11.12 -2.14
N ASP A 62 -13.11 10.92 -0.86
CA ASP A 62 -12.09 10.56 0.13
C ASP A 62 -11.42 9.23 -0.23
N LEU A 63 -10.11 9.17 -0.01
CA LEU A 63 -9.30 7.99 -0.31
C LEU A 63 -9.73 6.81 0.56
N LYS A 64 -10.30 5.76 -0.03
CA LYS A 64 -10.70 4.54 0.70
C LYS A 64 -9.76 3.36 0.44
N TYR A 65 -9.20 3.29 -0.76
CA TYR A 65 -8.34 2.21 -1.20
C TYR A 65 -7.20 2.76 -2.05
N PHE A 66 -5.98 2.27 -1.83
CA PHE A 66 -4.82 2.57 -2.67
C PHE A 66 -3.82 1.42 -2.62
N LEU A 67 -3.46 0.86 -3.77
CA LEU A 67 -2.50 -0.25 -3.89
C LEU A 67 -2.82 -1.51 -3.07
N GLY A 68 -4.06 -1.69 -2.60
CA GLY A 68 -4.42 -2.78 -1.69
C GLY A 68 -4.30 -2.42 -0.20
N LEU A 69 -3.90 -1.19 0.12
CA LEU A 69 -4.16 -0.56 1.42
C LEU A 69 -5.59 -0.04 1.46
N GLU A 70 -6.22 -0.21 2.60
CA GLU A 70 -7.50 0.38 2.95
C GLU A 70 -7.25 1.53 3.92
N VAL A 71 -7.97 2.63 3.71
CA VAL A 71 -7.85 3.84 4.50
C VAL A 71 -9.19 4.10 5.18
N ALA A 72 -9.16 4.12 6.51
CA ALA A 72 -10.31 4.47 7.33
C ALA A 72 -10.03 5.76 8.10
N TYR A 73 -11.02 6.65 8.11
CA TYR A 73 -10.94 7.93 8.80
C TYR A 73 -11.74 7.89 10.09
N THR A 74 -11.17 8.45 11.16
CA THR A 74 -11.92 8.85 12.35
C THR A 74 -11.92 10.38 12.43
N SER A 75 -12.64 10.95 13.40
CA SER A 75 -12.61 12.38 13.66
C SER A 75 -11.23 12.94 13.99
N SER A 76 -10.28 12.08 14.41
CA SER A 76 -8.96 12.50 14.90
C SER A 76 -7.78 11.78 14.27
N SER A 77 -8.01 10.72 13.48
CA SER A 77 -6.94 9.86 12.97
C SER A 77 -7.26 9.25 11.61
N ILE A 78 -6.21 8.78 10.96
CA ILE A 78 -6.25 7.95 9.76
C ILE A 78 -5.71 6.58 10.15
N HIS A 79 -6.46 5.52 9.82
CA HIS A 79 -6.05 4.14 10.00
C HIS A 79 -5.80 3.51 8.63
N LEU A 80 -4.66 2.84 8.50
CA LEU A 80 -4.29 2.07 7.31
C LEU A 80 -4.34 0.57 7.67
N CYS A 81 -4.99 -0.23 6.85
CA CYS A 81 -5.01 -1.68 7.00
C CYS A 81 -5.02 -2.41 5.65
N GLN A 82 -4.87 -3.73 5.67
CA GLN A 82 -4.89 -4.60 4.48
C GLN A 82 -5.85 -5.77 4.70
N HIS A 83 -7.03 -5.52 5.28
CA HIS A 83 -7.93 -6.57 5.75
C HIS A 83 -8.45 -7.45 4.60
N LYS A 84 -9.04 -6.82 3.57
CA LYS A 84 -9.48 -7.45 2.34
C LYS A 84 -8.33 -8.18 1.66
N TYR A 85 -7.17 -7.54 1.53
CA TYR A 85 -5.99 -8.17 0.94
C TYR A 85 -5.58 -9.45 1.70
N THR A 86 -5.66 -9.43 3.04
CA THR A 86 -5.39 -10.59 3.89
C THR A 86 -6.43 -11.69 3.66
N LEU A 87 -7.72 -11.35 3.62
CA LEU A 87 -8.79 -12.32 3.36
C LEU A 87 -8.66 -12.95 1.97
N ASP A 88 -8.40 -12.15 0.94
CA ASP A 88 -8.19 -12.63 -0.42
C ASP A 88 -6.95 -13.54 -0.47
N LEU A 89 -5.86 -13.17 0.21
CA LEU A 89 -4.65 -14.02 0.32
C LEU A 89 -4.95 -15.37 0.97
N LEU A 90 -5.70 -15.37 2.07
CA LEU A 90 -6.10 -16.61 2.75
C LEU A 90 -7.03 -17.44 1.87
N SER A 91 -8.01 -16.81 1.20
CA SER A 91 -8.95 -17.47 0.30
C SER A 91 -8.24 -18.17 -0.86
N ASP A 92 -7.34 -17.46 -1.54
CA ASP A 92 -6.61 -17.96 -2.71
C ASP A 92 -5.72 -19.17 -2.38
N ASN A 93 -5.39 -19.38 -1.11
CA ASN A 93 -4.57 -20.49 -0.63
C ASN A 93 -5.36 -21.51 0.21
N GLY A 94 -6.69 -21.40 0.28
CA GLY A 94 -7.54 -22.33 1.04
C GLY A 94 -7.42 -22.23 2.56
N MET A 95 -6.98 -21.08 3.08
CA MET A 95 -6.60 -20.85 4.49
C MET A 95 -7.60 -19.97 5.27
N LEU A 96 -8.79 -19.68 4.72
CA LEU A 96 -9.79 -18.81 5.39
C LEU A 96 -10.24 -19.32 6.76
N VAL A 97 -10.28 -20.64 6.95
CA VAL A 97 -10.76 -21.29 8.19
C VAL A 97 -9.58 -21.71 9.08
N SER A 98 -8.36 -21.26 8.75
CA SER A 98 -7.17 -21.57 9.54
C SER A 98 -7.24 -20.93 10.91
N ARG A 99 -6.77 -21.65 11.93
CA ARG A 99 -6.70 -21.13 13.29
C ARG A 99 -5.64 -20.03 13.37
N PRO A 100 -5.89 -18.93 14.12
CA PRO A 100 -4.87 -17.92 14.35
C PRO A 100 -3.70 -18.53 15.13
N SER A 101 -2.48 -18.12 14.77
CA SER A 101 -1.27 -18.43 15.53
C SER A 101 -0.64 -17.13 16.01
N SER A 102 -0.33 -17.04 17.30
CA SER A 102 0.43 -15.93 17.87
C SER A 102 1.93 -16.01 17.53
N THR A 103 2.38 -17.18 17.08
CA THR A 103 3.79 -17.46 16.77
C THR A 103 3.85 -17.99 15.34
N PRO A 104 4.09 -17.12 14.34
CA PRO A 104 4.04 -17.52 12.94
C PRO A 104 5.08 -18.57 12.55
N MET A 105 6.23 -18.57 13.24
CA MET A 105 7.33 -19.53 13.04
C MET A 105 8.13 -19.69 14.33
N ASP A 106 8.59 -20.90 14.62
CA ASP A 106 9.54 -21.15 15.69
C ASP A 106 10.95 -20.70 15.25
N TYR A 107 11.56 -19.79 16.01
CA TYR A 107 12.89 -19.24 15.77
C TYR A 107 14.02 -20.28 15.74
N SER A 108 13.81 -21.44 16.35
CA SER A 108 14.78 -22.54 16.36
C SER A 108 14.73 -23.41 15.10
N THR A 109 13.73 -23.20 14.23
CA THR A 109 13.53 -23.96 13.00
C THR A 109 14.68 -23.72 12.03
N ARG A 110 15.47 -24.76 11.76
CA ARG A 110 16.50 -24.73 10.72
C ARG A 110 15.90 -25.27 9.43
N LEU A 111 15.96 -24.47 8.36
CA LEU A 111 15.59 -24.92 7.03
C LEU A 111 16.71 -25.83 6.49
N HIS A 112 16.34 -27.04 6.10
CA HIS A 112 17.26 -28.01 5.52
C HIS A 112 16.91 -28.23 4.05
N VAL A 113 17.92 -28.28 3.20
CA VAL A 113 17.74 -28.66 1.79
C VAL A 113 17.50 -30.16 1.74
N ILE A 114 16.26 -30.56 1.49
CA ILE A 114 15.90 -31.95 1.23
C ILE A 114 16.01 -32.15 -0.29
N SER A 115 16.92 -33.02 -0.73
CA SER A 115 17.25 -33.25 -2.15
C SER A 115 16.15 -33.93 -2.97
N ASP A 116 15.05 -34.33 -2.33
CA ASP A 116 14.24 -35.44 -2.81
C ASP A 116 12.94 -34.99 -3.48
N SER A 117 12.58 -33.70 -3.38
CA SER A 117 11.41 -33.14 -4.06
C SER A 117 11.54 -31.64 -4.31
N THR A 118 11.71 -31.26 -5.57
CA THR A 118 11.51 -29.88 -6.00
C THR A 118 10.02 -29.61 -6.19
N LEU A 119 9.59 -28.38 -5.92
CA LEU A 119 8.23 -27.96 -6.28
C LEU A 119 8.06 -28.08 -7.79
N SER A 120 6.99 -28.77 -8.23
CA SER A 120 6.66 -28.89 -9.66
C SER A 120 6.47 -27.52 -10.33
N ASP A 121 5.96 -26.54 -9.58
CA ASP A 121 5.89 -25.14 -10.01
C ASP A 121 6.36 -24.20 -8.89
N PRO A 122 7.60 -23.69 -8.97
CA PRO A 122 8.14 -22.72 -8.01
C PRO A 122 7.38 -21.37 -7.99
N SER A 123 6.60 -21.06 -9.02
CA SER A 123 5.88 -19.79 -9.12
C SER A 123 4.84 -19.62 -8.01
N ILE A 124 4.21 -20.73 -7.59
CA ILE A 124 3.20 -20.75 -6.53
C ILE A 124 3.80 -20.25 -5.22
N TYR A 125 4.97 -20.79 -4.85
CA TYR A 125 5.69 -20.39 -3.65
C TYR A 125 6.15 -18.92 -3.73
N ARG A 126 6.80 -18.53 -4.83
CA ARG A 126 7.30 -17.16 -5.02
C ARG A 126 6.17 -16.13 -4.99
N ARG A 127 5.02 -16.46 -5.57
CA ARG A 127 3.82 -15.61 -5.53
C ARG A 127 3.28 -15.48 -4.11
N LEU A 128 3.18 -16.58 -3.36
CA LEU A 128 2.73 -16.55 -1.96
C LEU A 128 3.66 -15.70 -1.09
N VAL A 129 4.97 -15.96 -1.16
CA VAL A 129 5.98 -15.19 -0.41
C VAL A 129 5.94 -13.71 -0.81
N GLY A 130 5.86 -13.39 -2.10
CA GLY A 130 5.74 -12.00 -2.56
C GLY A 130 4.51 -11.27 -2.00
N ARG A 131 3.36 -11.96 -1.93
CA ARG A 131 2.15 -11.40 -1.30
C ARG A 131 2.29 -11.24 0.22
N LEU A 132 2.95 -12.18 0.88
CA LEU A 132 3.23 -12.10 2.32
C LEU A 132 4.21 -10.96 2.63
N ILE A 133 5.25 -10.76 1.81
CA ILE A 133 6.16 -9.61 1.93
C ILE A 133 5.36 -8.31 1.84
N TYR A 134 4.46 -8.19 0.86
CA TYR A 134 3.62 -7.00 0.75
C TYR A 134 2.75 -6.78 2.00
N LEU A 135 2.18 -7.85 2.57
CA LEU A 135 1.37 -7.80 3.78
C LEU A 135 2.15 -7.37 5.03
N THR A 136 3.48 -7.59 5.10
CA THR A 136 4.32 -7.13 6.23
C THR A 136 4.24 -5.61 6.46
N THR A 137 3.84 -4.84 5.44
CA THR A 137 3.63 -3.39 5.52
C THR A 137 2.66 -3.00 6.64
N THR A 138 1.60 -3.79 6.87
CA THR A 138 0.63 -3.58 7.97
C THR A 138 0.64 -4.68 9.04
N ARG A 139 1.38 -5.78 8.81
CA ARG A 139 1.51 -6.92 9.72
C ARG A 139 2.98 -7.19 10.09
N PRO A 140 3.60 -6.34 10.93
CA PRO A 140 4.99 -6.51 11.30
C PRO A 140 5.26 -7.79 12.12
N ASP A 141 4.22 -8.38 12.71
CA ASP A 141 4.29 -9.59 13.53
C ASP A 141 4.65 -10.85 12.73
N ILE A 142 4.40 -10.88 11.41
CA ILE A 142 4.77 -12.02 10.54
C ILE A 142 6.13 -11.83 9.85
N THR A 143 6.73 -10.64 9.96
CA THR A 143 7.93 -10.23 9.22
C THR A 143 9.09 -11.22 9.34
N TYR A 144 9.36 -11.72 10.55
CA TYR A 144 10.43 -12.71 10.75
C TYR A 144 10.21 -13.99 9.94
N ALA A 145 9.00 -14.58 10.04
CA ALA A 145 8.68 -15.82 9.33
C ALA A 145 8.75 -15.63 7.82
N VAL A 146 8.21 -14.52 7.31
CA VAL A 146 8.22 -14.21 5.87
C VAL A 146 9.64 -14.03 5.35
N HIS A 147 10.49 -13.26 6.05
CA HIS A 147 11.88 -13.07 5.64
C HIS A 147 12.72 -14.35 5.72
N HIS A 148 12.49 -15.19 6.72
CA HIS A 148 13.19 -16.47 6.84
C HIS A 148 12.84 -17.43 5.69
N LEU A 149 11.66 -17.27 5.09
CA LEU A 149 11.16 -18.07 3.97
C LEU A 149 11.44 -17.44 2.59
N SER A 150 11.93 -16.20 2.54
CA SER A 150 12.16 -15.45 1.29
C SER A 150 13.46 -15.81 0.58
#